data_AF-D4MQX3-F1
#
_entry.id   AF-D4MQX3-F1
#
_cell.length_a   1.000
_cell.length_b   1.000
_cell.length_c   1.000
_cell.angle_alpha   90.00
_cell.angle_beta   90.00
_cell.angle_gamma   90.00
#
_symmetry.space_group_name_H-M   'P 1'
#
loop_
_entity.id
_entity.type
_entity.pdbx_description
1 polymer ?
#
loop_
_entity_poly.entity_id
_entity_poly.type
_entity_poly.pdbx_seq_one_letter_code
_entity_poly.pdbx_strand_id
1 'polypeptide(L)'
;MSQIASFYLLKDGQRQELSNGDCSGAVYMAIWDWCESELDLDVRFPAPQAEDTLDCALLKGELASNGLAALREEDLPELAAEIAPDWDLPTEAVQSGLETLRSHLELVRGDIALLYEMT
;
A
#
# COMPACT_ATOMS: atom_id res chain seq x y z
N MET A 1 0.24 12.52 -17.24
CA MET A 1 0.23 12.92 -15.81
C MET A 1 0.97 11.83 -15.08
N SER A 2 2.00 12.16 -14.31
CA SER A 2 2.73 11.14 -13.53
C SER A 2 1.94 10.87 -12.27
N GLN A 3 1.44 9.65 -12.10
CA GLN A 3 0.76 9.21 -10.88
C GLN A 3 1.80 9.10 -9.75
N ILE A 4 1.71 9.98 -8.77
CA ILE A 4 2.65 10.02 -7.64
C ILE A 4 2.00 9.28 -6.47
N ALA A 5 2.67 8.22 -6.00
CA ALA A 5 2.33 7.55 -4.76
C ALA A 5 2.99 8.25 -3.56
N SER A 6 2.20 8.54 -2.55
CA SER A 6 2.64 9.13 -1.28
C SER A 6 2.14 8.28 -0.11
N PHE A 7 2.98 8.12 0.90
CA PHE A 7 2.66 7.37 2.12
C PHE A 7 2.81 8.27 3.34
N TYR A 8 1.89 8.13 4.29
CA TYR A 8 1.90 8.89 5.53
C TYR A 8 1.58 8.00 6.74
N LEU A 9 2.36 8.13 7.81
CA LEU A 9 1.93 7.69 9.13
C LEU A 9 1.07 8.78 9.76
N LEU A 10 -0.11 8.38 10.20
CA LEU A 10 -1.04 9.23 10.91
C LEU A 10 -0.99 8.89 12.40
N LYS A 11 -0.72 9.90 13.22
CA LYS A 11 -0.78 9.79 14.68
C LYS A 11 -1.18 11.12 15.30
N ASP A 12 -2.17 11.11 16.21
CA ASP A 12 -2.61 12.31 16.95
C ASP A 12 -2.89 13.55 16.06
N GLY A 13 -3.44 13.32 14.86
CA GLY A 13 -3.73 14.38 13.89
C GLY A 13 -2.51 14.91 13.12
N GLN A 14 -1.32 14.37 13.37
CA GLN A 14 -0.11 14.65 12.60
C GLN A 14 0.06 13.65 11.45
N ARG A 15 0.64 14.13 10.36
CA ARG A 15 1.04 13.31 9.20
C ARG A 15 2.55 13.32 9.08
N GLN A 16 3.17 12.15 9.07
CA GLN A 16 4.59 11.97 8.78
C GLN A 16 4.73 11.26 7.44
N GLU A 17 5.33 11.92 6.46
CA GLU A 17 5.59 11.33 5.14
C GLU A 17 6.64 10.21 5.21
N LEU A 18 6.39 9.16 4.43
CA LEU A 18 7.27 8.03 4.22
C LEU A 18 7.71 7.97 2.75
N SER A 19 8.87 7.38 2.50
CA SER A 19 9.35 7.15 1.13
C SER A 19 8.41 6.20 0.39
N ASN A 20 8.12 6.47 -0.87
CA ASN A 20 7.38 5.54 -1.74
C ASN A 20 8.30 4.49 -2.41
N GLY A 21 9.51 4.28 -1.87
CA GLY A 21 10.45 3.27 -2.37
C GLY A 21 10.86 3.46 -3.83
N ASP A 22 10.78 4.69 -4.34
CA ASP A 22 11.00 5.05 -5.75
C ASP A 22 10.08 4.27 -6.73
N CYS A 23 8.97 3.73 -6.24
CA CYS A 23 7.98 3.00 -7.03
C CYS A 23 6.89 3.94 -7.57
N SER A 24 6.32 3.58 -8.72
CA SER A 24 5.27 4.39 -9.36
C SER A 24 3.91 4.21 -8.68
N GLY A 25 2.99 5.15 -8.91
CA GLY A 25 1.58 5.00 -8.49
C GLY A 25 0.94 3.70 -8.99
N ALA A 26 1.22 3.31 -10.24
CA ALA A 26 0.70 2.09 -10.85
C ALA A 26 1.14 0.81 -10.12
N VAL A 27 2.38 0.76 -9.61
CA VAL A 27 2.84 -0.37 -8.78
C VAL A 27 1.97 -0.52 -7.53
N TYR A 28 1.70 0.59 -6.85
CA TYR A 28 0.89 0.55 -5.64
C TYR A 28 -0.59 0.29 -5.93
N MET A 29 -1.14 0.76 -7.05
CA MET A 29 -2.47 0.37 -7.48
C MET A 29 -2.58 -1.15 -7.67
N ALA A 30 -1.62 -1.77 -8.35
CA ALA A 30 -1.59 -3.21 -8.57
C ALA A 30 -1.53 -4.00 -7.25
N ILE A 31 -0.70 -3.52 -6.30
CA ILE A 31 -0.61 -4.11 -4.97
C ILE A 31 -1.93 -3.97 -4.20
N TRP A 32 -2.59 -2.80 -4.26
CA TRP A 32 -3.86 -2.59 -3.59
C TRP A 32 -4.99 -3.41 -4.20
N ASP A 33 -5.02 -3.56 -5.51
CA ASP A 33 -5.99 -4.41 -6.22
C ASP A 33 -5.88 -5.88 -5.79
N TRP A 34 -4.64 -6.37 -5.62
CA TRP A 34 -4.39 -7.69 -5.05
C TRP A 34 -4.81 -7.78 -3.58
N CYS A 35 -4.48 -6.79 -2.74
CA CYS A 35 -4.91 -6.79 -1.34
C CYS A 35 -6.43 -6.78 -1.18
N GLU A 36 -7.17 -6.06 -2.02
CA GLU A 36 -8.64 -6.06 -2.00
C GLU A 36 -9.21 -7.40 -2.44
N SER A 37 -8.63 -8.01 -3.47
CA SER A 37 -9.15 -9.24 -4.07
C SER A 37 -8.83 -10.49 -3.25
N GLU A 38 -7.57 -10.65 -2.81
CA GLU A 38 -7.11 -11.87 -2.15
C GLU A 38 -7.21 -11.81 -0.63
N LEU A 39 -7.05 -10.63 -0.03
CA LEU A 39 -7.07 -10.47 1.43
C LEU A 39 -8.40 -9.94 1.97
N ASP A 40 -9.37 -9.63 1.09
CA ASP A 40 -10.67 -9.01 1.45
C ASP A 40 -10.47 -7.75 2.32
N LEU A 41 -9.38 -7.01 2.08
CA LEU A 41 -9.05 -5.81 2.82
C LEU A 41 -9.72 -4.60 2.18
N ASP A 42 -10.78 -4.10 2.79
CA ASP A 42 -11.43 -2.86 2.36
C ASP A 42 -10.62 -1.62 2.79
N VAL A 43 -9.50 -1.39 2.09
CA VAL A 43 -8.55 -0.32 2.41
C VAL A 43 -9.00 1.05 1.88
N ARG A 44 -9.84 1.10 0.85
CA ARG A 44 -10.33 2.34 0.21
C ARG A 44 -11.55 2.93 0.91
N PHE A 45 -12.45 2.12 1.47
CA PHE A 45 -13.63 2.61 2.18
C PHE A 45 -13.33 3.56 3.36
N PRO A 46 -12.34 3.28 4.23
CA PRO A 46 -12.04 4.19 5.35
C PRO A 46 -11.17 5.39 4.95
N ALA A 47 -10.72 5.48 3.70
CA ALA A 47 -9.72 6.44 3.28
C ALA A 47 -10.34 7.82 2.98
N PRO A 48 -9.67 8.93 3.36
CA PRO A 48 -10.15 10.27 3.03
C PRO A 48 -10.12 10.49 1.52
N GLN A 49 -11.26 10.84 0.91
CA GLN A 49 -11.34 11.18 -0.51
C GLN A 49 -11.26 12.71 -0.67
N ALA A 50 -10.22 13.20 -1.36
CA ALA A 50 -10.10 14.59 -1.79
C ALA A 50 -10.35 14.68 -3.30
N GLU A 51 -10.82 15.84 -3.80
CA GLU A 51 -11.20 16.03 -5.21
C GLU A 51 -10.06 15.74 -6.21
N ASP A 52 -8.80 15.92 -5.78
CA ASP A 52 -7.60 15.73 -6.61
C ASP A 52 -6.89 14.38 -6.36
N THR A 53 -7.43 13.52 -5.51
CA THR A 53 -6.83 12.20 -5.19
C THR A 53 -7.41 11.12 -6.11
N LEU A 54 -6.55 10.47 -6.88
CA LEU A 54 -6.91 9.42 -7.83
C LEU A 54 -7.21 8.08 -7.15
N ASP A 55 -6.46 7.75 -6.10
CA ASP A 55 -6.68 6.56 -5.27
C ASP A 55 -6.20 6.83 -3.84
N CYS A 56 -6.84 6.21 -2.85
CA CYS A 56 -6.55 6.43 -1.45
C CYS A 56 -6.82 5.16 -0.65
N ALA A 57 -5.88 4.76 0.19
CA ALA A 57 -6.00 3.57 1.04
C ALA A 57 -5.59 3.91 2.48
N LEU A 58 -6.35 3.44 3.47
CA LEU A 58 -6.09 3.68 4.88
C LEU A 58 -6.09 2.35 5.67
N LEU A 59 -4.94 2.00 6.23
CA LEU A 59 -4.76 0.81 7.05
C LEU A 59 -4.52 1.20 8.50
N LYS A 60 -5.39 0.72 9.41
CA LYS A 60 -5.30 0.96 10.86
C LYS A 60 -5.72 -0.28 11.65
N GLY A 61 -5.15 -0.45 12.84
CA GLY A 61 -5.54 -1.51 13.77
C GLY A 61 -5.46 -2.91 13.14
N GLU A 62 -6.60 -3.62 13.14
CA GLU A 62 -6.70 -4.99 12.61
C GLU A 62 -6.41 -5.07 11.11
N LEU A 63 -6.85 -4.10 10.29
CA LEU A 63 -6.60 -4.11 8.84
C LEU A 63 -5.09 -4.07 8.53
N ALA A 64 -4.34 -3.20 9.21
CA ALA A 64 -2.89 -3.12 9.04
C ALA A 64 -2.19 -4.38 9.54
N SER A 65 -2.69 -4.97 10.63
CA SER A 65 -2.14 -6.21 11.19
C SER A 65 -2.37 -7.40 10.26
N ASN A 66 -3.57 -7.50 9.67
CA ASN A 66 -3.92 -8.55 8.71
C ASN A 66 -3.11 -8.42 7.43
N GLY A 67 -3.00 -7.20 6.86
CA GLY A 67 -2.18 -6.96 5.68
C GLY A 67 -0.70 -7.27 5.93
N LEU A 68 -0.15 -6.91 7.10
CA LEU A 68 1.22 -7.26 7.46
C LEU A 68 1.41 -8.76 7.65
N ALA A 69 0.45 -9.46 8.24
CA ALA A 69 0.51 -10.90 8.45
C ALA A 69 0.54 -11.63 7.10
N ALA A 70 -0.38 -11.28 6.20
CA ALA A 70 -0.42 -11.83 4.85
C ALA A 70 0.91 -11.62 4.10
N LEU A 71 1.41 -10.38 4.04
CA LEU A 71 2.69 -10.06 3.38
C LEU A 71 3.93 -10.70 4.04
N ARG A 72 3.81 -11.25 5.25
CA ARG A 72 4.88 -12.01 5.92
C ARG A 72 4.79 -13.50 5.66
N GLU A 73 3.59 -14.02 5.39
CA GLU A 73 3.36 -15.42 5.05
C GLU A 73 3.69 -15.68 3.58
N GLU A 74 3.46 -14.69 2.71
CA GLU A 74 3.76 -14.78 1.28
C GLU A 74 5.25 -14.65 0.94
N ASP A 75 5.68 -15.36 -0.12
CA ASP A 75 6.96 -15.14 -0.77
C ASP A 75 6.85 -13.91 -1.70
N LEU A 76 7.40 -12.77 -1.28
CA LEU A 76 7.24 -11.50 -2.03
C LEU A 76 7.72 -11.57 -3.49
N PRO A 77 8.85 -12.21 -3.83
CA PRO A 77 9.21 -12.50 -5.22
C PRO A 77 8.15 -13.28 -6.00
N GLU A 78 7.57 -14.33 -5.44
CA GLU A 78 6.53 -15.14 -6.10
C GLU A 78 5.25 -14.32 -6.30
N LEU A 79 4.83 -13.61 -5.25
CA LEU A 79 3.68 -12.71 -5.29
C LEU A 79 3.87 -11.59 -6.32
N ALA A 80 5.07 -11.00 -6.40
CA ALA A 80 5.36 -9.99 -7.42
C ALA A 80 5.28 -10.56 -8.84
N ALA A 81 5.69 -11.81 -9.05
CA ALA A 81 5.60 -12.49 -10.35
C ALA A 81 4.14 -12.83 -10.73
N GLU A 82 3.25 -12.94 -9.75
CA GLU A 82 1.81 -13.10 -9.95
C GLU A 82 1.13 -11.77 -10.31
N ILE A 83 1.39 -10.69 -9.56
CA ILE A 83 0.73 -9.39 -9.75
C ILE A 83 1.22 -8.67 -11.02
N ALA A 84 2.53 -8.72 -11.30
CA ALA A 84 3.16 -7.89 -12.33
C ALA A 84 2.59 -8.08 -13.75
N PRO A 85 2.34 -9.32 -14.24
CA PRO A 85 1.80 -9.54 -15.59
C PRO A 85 0.42 -8.93 -15.82
N ASP A 86 -0.45 -8.91 -14.82
CA ASP A 86 -1.82 -8.39 -14.96
C ASP A 86 -1.87 -6.88 -15.20
N TRP A 87 -0.82 -6.18 -14.78
CA TRP A 87 -0.69 -4.73 -14.87
C TRP A 87 0.39 -4.26 -15.88
N ASP A 88 1.03 -5.19 -16.60
CA ASP A 88 2.17 -4.91 -17.51
C ASP A 88 3.31 -4.14 -16.80
N LEU A 89 3.63 -4.54 -15.57
CA LEU A 89 4.65 -3.92 -14.73
C LEU A 89 5.92 -4.79 -14.64
N PRO A 90 7.09 -4.19 -14.35
CA PRO A 90 8.28 -4.97 -14.01
C PRO A 90 8.10 -5.69 -12.67
N THR A 91 8.38 -6.99 -12.63
CA THR A 91 8.29 -7.81 -11.41
C THR A 91 9.15 -7.24 -10.28
N GLU A 92 10.35 -6.75 -10.59
CA GLU A 92 11.25 -6.16 -9.60
C GLU A 92 10.68 -4.86 -9.00
N ALA A 93 9.92 -4.09 -9.79
CA ALA A 93 9.26 -2.89 -9.30
C ALA A 93 8.11 -3.23 -8.35
N VAL A 94 7.31 -4.25 -8.69
CA VAL A 94 6.24 -4.76 -7.82
C VAL A 94 6.80 -5.32 -6.52
N GLN A 95 7.87 -6.12 -6.59
CA GLN A 95 8.53 -6.65 -5.41
C GLN A 95 9.05 -5.53 -4.50
N SER A 96 9.74 -4.52 -5.06
CA SER A 96 10.20 -3.35 -4.29
C SER A 96 9.04 -2.59 -3.64
N GLY A 97 7.91 -2.48 -4.35
CA GLY A 97 6.68 -1.89 -3.83
C GLY A 97 6.11 -2.68 -2.64
N LEU A 98 6.04 -4.01 -2.75
CA LEU A 98 5.60 -4.92 -1.68
C LEU A 98 6.51 -4.86 -0.46
N GLU A 99 7.84 -4.85 -0.66
CA GLU A 99 8.82 -4.71 0.42
C GLU A 99 8.70 -3.37 1.15
N THR A 100 8.47 -2.29 0.39
CA THR A 100 8.22 -0.95 0.93
C THR A 100 6.93 -0.92 1.74
N LEU A 101 5.83 -1.46 1.19
CA LEU A 101 4.53 -1.53 1.88
C LEU A 101 4.65 -2.34 3.17
N ARG A 102 5.29 -3.52 3.13
CA ARG A 102 5.52 -4.35 4.31
C ARG A 102 6.27 -3.56 5.38
N SER A 103 7.36 -2.88 5.00
CA SER A 103 8.16 -2.06 5.91
C SER A 103 7.33 -0.92 6.54
N HIS A 104 6.43 -0.30 5.78
CA HIS A 104 5.53 0.72 6.31
C HIS A 104 4.51 0.14 7.30
N LEU A 105 3.93 -1.02 6.99
CA LEU A 105 2.97 -1.68 7.87
C LEU A 105 3.60 -2.11 9.20
N GLU A 106 4.89 -2.43 9.24
CA GLU A 106 5.60 -2.73 10.49
C GLU A 106 5.67 -1.53 11.47
N LEU A 107 5.55 -0.31 10.95
CA LEU A 107 5.49 0.94 11.72
C LEU A 107 4.10 1.20 12.29
N VAL A 108 3.06 0.57 11.75
CA VAL A 108 1.68 0.73 12.19
C VAL A 108 1.46 -0.07 13.47
N ARG A 109 1.55 0.60 14.61
CA ARG A 109 1.35 0.00 15.94
C ARG A 109 0.48 0.89 16.81
N GLY A 110 -0.39 0.28 17.60
CA GLY A 110 -1.25 0.99 18.54
C GLY A 110 -2.25 1.90 17.83
N ASP A 111 -2.11 3.21 18.04
CA ASP A 111 -2.97 4.28 17.53
C ASP A 111 -2.50 4.85 16.19
N ILE A 112 -1.40 4.34 15.63
CA ILE A 112 -0.88 4.76 14.33
C ILE A 112 -1.72 4.15 13.21
N ALA A 113 -1.93 4.92 12.13
CA ALA A 113 -2.48 4.42 10.86
C ALA A 113 -1.51 4.71 9.71
N LEU A 114 -1.55 3.87 8.67
CA LEU A 114 -0.86 4.11 7.40
C LEU A 114 -1.88 4.61 6.39
N LEU A 115 -1.60 5.76 5.80
CA LEU A 115 -2.35 6.35 4.70
C LEU A 115 -1.51 6.30 3.44
N TYR A 116 -2.12 5.85 2.36
CA TYR A 116 -1.62 5.96 0.99
C TYR A 116 -2.51 6.92 0.22
N GLU A 117 -1.90 7.85 -0.52
CA GLU A 117 -2.58 8.76 -1.43
C GLU A 117 -1.88 8.71 -2.80
N MET A 118 -2.66 8.66 -3.86
CA MET A 118 -2.19 8.80 -5.23
C MET A 118 -2.76 10.06 -5.86
N THR A 119 -1.89 10.88 -6.47
CA THR A 119 -2.25 12.13 -7.16
C THR A 119 -1.71 12.17 -8.58
#